data_AF-A0A485LXG1-F1
#
_entry.id   AF-A0A485LXG1-F1
#
_cell.length_a   1.000
_cell.length_b   1.000
_cell.length_c   1.000
_cell.angle_alpha   90.00
_cell.angle_beta   90.00
_cell.angle_gamma   90.00
#
_symmetry.space_group_name_H-M   'P 1'
#
loop_
_entity.id
_entity.type
_entity.pdbx_description
1 polymer ?
#
loop_
_entity_poly.entity_id
_entity_poly.type
_entity_poly.pdbx_seq_one_letter_code
_entity_poly.pdbx_strand_id
1 'polypeptide(L)'
;MEIEMAELGLSGVPNQHSGGAKVDIELRRKLERAAIMKHDSTQLKFKEAWFFIEASWMDMWMNFVLHDGPLPGPLSNQTFYTRDNTLRKDLQVTKHYRCVNPRVFAIYTELYGTGGAFPIARYTLDIYSTPILRDDVLEILKLPELSARVAVTEMREAYEEWPEPPVEPQSWCSWWYQCCCLCDRLPTVLGRLFGGPTYAKVDAKAAKSAKKKKASKKAKRVHDEEESESDSDAETEETSSLLSDKE
;
A
#
# COMPACT_ATOMS: atom_id res chain seq x y z
N MET A 1 17.65 -19.30 -10.37
CA MET A 1 16.25 -19.46 -9.94
C MET A 1 15.79 -18.08 -9.48
N GLU A 2 15.83 -17.16 -10.44
CA GLU A 2 15.42 -15.77 -10.34
C GLU A 2 14.21 -15.69 -11.27
N ILE A 3 13.21 -14.89 -10.93
CA ILE A 3 11.85 -14.87 -11.51
C ILE A 3 10.87 -15.77 -10.71
N GLU A 4 10.43 -15.30 -9.54
CA GLU A 4 9.09 -15.57 -8.95
C GLU A 4 8.90 -14.87 -7.58
N MET A 5 9.24 -13.58 -7.44
CA MET A 5 8.93 -12.83 -6.20
C MET A 5 8.22 -11.48 -6.44
N ALA A 6 7.86 -11.18 -7.69
CA ALA A 6 7.13 -9.94 -8.02
C ALA A 6 5.61 -10.01 -7.77
N GLU A 7 5.05 -11.17 -7.41
CA GLU A 7 3.60 -11.34 -7.20
C GLU A 7 3.11 -11.05 -5.76
N LEU A 8 4.00 -10.81 -4.79
CA LEU A 8 3.59 -10.61 -3.39
C LEU A 8 3.44 -9.14 -2.96
N GLY A 9 3.49 -8.17 -3.88
CA GLY A 9 3.16 -6.77 -3.57
C GLY A 9 4.04 -6.08 -2.52
N LEU A 10 5.13 -6.72 -2.07
CA LEU A 10 6.15 -6.14 -1.23
C LEU A 10 7.07 -5.31 -2.11
N SER A 11 6.75 -4.02 -2.25
CA SER A 11 7.56 -3.05 -2.98
C SER A 11 8.89 -2.81 -2.26
N GLY A 12 9.86 -3.67 -2.52
CA GLY A 12 11.26 -3.40 -2.26
C GLY A 12 11.81 -2.43 -3.29
N VAL A 13 11.36 -1.17 -3.27
CA VAL A 13 12.03 -0.11 -4.02
C VAL A 13 13.08 0.48 -3.10
N PRO A 14 14.38 0.34 -3.38
CA PRO A 14 15.40 1.03 -2.62
C PRO A 14 15.15 2.54 -2.75
N ASN A 15 15.26 3.24 -1.62
CA ASN A 15 15.20 4.70 -1.45
C ASN A 15 16.34 5.39 -2.24
N GLN A 16 16.30 5.27 -3.57
CA GLN A 16 17.09 6.02 -4.51
C GLN A 16 16.13 7.03 -5.14
N HIS A 17 16.22 8.27 -4.67
CA HIS A 17 15.62 9.42 -5.34
C HIS A 17 15.94 9.32 -6.82
N SER A 18 14.91 9.17 -7.64
CA SER A 18 15.01 9.23 -9.10
C SER A 18 15.76 10.52 -9.43
N GLY A 19 16.88 10.42 -10.15
CA GLY A 19 17.97 11.43 -10.21
C GLY A 19 17.64 12.80 -10.84
N GLY A 20 16.51 13.41 -10.53
CA GLY A 20 16.10 14.73 -11.01
C GLY A 20 15.19 15.52 -10.06
N ALA A 21 14.56 14.92 -9.04
CA ALA A 21 13.73 15.67 -8.09
C ALA A 21 14.59 16.46 -7.10
N LYS A 22 14.22 17.72 -6.85
CA LYS A 22 14.79 18.49 -5.74
C LYS A 22 14.07 18.10 -4.45
N VAL A 23 14.83 17.78 -3.42
CA VAL A 23 14.29 17.32 -2.13
C VAL A 23 14.60 18.35 -1.06
N ASP A 24 13.56 18.92 -0.43
CA ASP A 24 13.72 19.69 0.80
C ASP A 24 13.93 18.74 1.98
N ILE A 25 15.20 18.53 2.33
CA ILE A 25 15.61 17.61 3.39
C ILE A 25 15.09 18.07 4.76
N GLU A 26 15.01 19.37 5.02
CA GLU A 26 14.57 19.87 6.32
C GLU A 26 13.06 19.72 6.50
N LEU A 27 12.29 19.98 5.44
CA LEU A 27 10.87 19.68 5.44
C LEU A 27 10.62 18.17 5.59
N ARG A 28 11.39 17.34 4.89
CA ARG A 28 11.32 15.87 5.03
C ARG A 28 11.52 15.43 6.47
N ARG A 29 12.56 15.90 7.17
CA ARG A 29 12.81 15.56 8.58
C ARG A 29 11.62 15.90 9.47
N LYS A 30 11.05 17.10 9.30
CA LYS A 30 9.89 17.56 10.07
C LYS A 30 8.65 16.69 9.83
N LEU A 31 8.36 16.39 8.56
CA LEU A 31 7.21 15.58 8.18
C LEU A 31 7.36 14.13 8.67
N GLU A 32 8.53 13.51 8.49
CA GLU A 32 8.79 12.17 9.00
C GLU A 32 8.64 12.11 10.53
N ARG A 33 9.23 13.07 11.26
CA ARG A 33 9.08 13.16 12.72
C ARG A 33 7.62 13.22 13.13
N ALA A 34 6.86 14.13 12.51
CA ALA A 34 5.47 14.35 12.84
C ALA A 34 4.61 13.12 12.54
N ALA A 35 4.85 12.45 11.42
CA ALA A 35 4.13 11.24 11.02
C ALA A 35 4.37 10.09 12.01
N ILE A 36 5.62 9.87 12.42
CA ILE A 36 5.95 8.83 13.40
C ILE A 36 5.35 9.18 14.77
N MET A 37 5.57 10.39 15.29
CA MET A 37 5.07 10.81 16.61
C MET A 37 3.54 10.78 16.71
N LYS A 38 2.83 11.06 15.61
CA LYS A 38 1.37 10.96 15.54
C LYS A 38 0.86 9.53 15.71
N HIS A 39 1.65 8.55 15.27
CA HIS A 39 1.27 7.15 15.26
C HIS A 39 1.95 6.32 16.34
N ASP A 40 2.97 6.84 17.01
CA ASP A 40 3.68 6.15 18.09
C ASP A 40 2.77 6.01 19.32
N SER A 41 2.27 4.79 19.53
CA SER A 41 1.39 4.45 20.64
C SER A 41 2.04 3.37 21.49
N THR A 42 1.98 3.54 22.82
CA THR A 42 2.47 2.55 23.78
C THR A 42 1.50 1.40 24.00
N GLN A 43 0.29 1.49 23.45
CA GLN A 43 -0.76 0.48 23.55
C GLN A 43 -1.03 -0.12 22.16
N LEU A 44 -1.23 -1.44 22.14
CA LEU A 44 -1.68 -2.19 20.97
C LEU A 44 -3.20 -2.38 21.00
N LYS A 45 -3.83 -2.40 19.83
CA LYS A 45 -5.24 -2.78 19.69
C LYS A 45 -5.38 -4.30 19.70
N PHE A 46 -6.63 -4.76 19.82
CA PHE A 46 -6.95 -6.18 19.72
C PHE A 46 -6.43 -6.75 18.39
N LYS A 47 -5.73 -7.91 18.47
CA LYS A 47 -5.06 -8.61 17.36
C LYS A 47 -3.88 -7.88 16.71
N GLU A 48 -3.33 -6.82 17.32
CA GLU A 48 -2.07 -6.24 16.87
C GLU A 48 -0.86 -6.91 17.52
N ALA A 49 0.31 -6.69 16.94
CA ALA A 49 1.59 -7.22 17.42
C ALA A 49 2.67 -6.13 17.43
N TRP A 50 3.68 -6.36 18.25
CA TRP A 50 4.92 -5.57 18.28
C TRP A 50 5.86 -6.02 17.18
N PHE A 51 6.45 -5.05 16.49
CA PHE A 51 7.47 -5.25 15.47
C PHE A 51 8.84 -4.83 15.98
N PHE A 52 9.84 -5.66 15.72
CA PHE A 52 11.18 -5.48 16.27
C PHE A 52 12.09 -4.84 15.24
N ILE A 53 12.73 -3.74 15.63
CA ILE A 53 13.67 -2.98 14.83
C ILE A 53 14.99 -2.88 15.60
N GLU A 54 16.10 -2.99 14.87
CA GLU A 54 17.43 -2.79 15.43
C GLU A 54 17.59 -1.40 16.06
N ALA A 55 18.14 -1.35 17.28
CA ALA A 55 18.36 -0.08 17.98
C ALA A 55 19.33 0.84 17.23
N SER A 56 20.37 0.29 16.61
CA SER A 56 21.34 1.08 15.84
C SER A 56 20.69 1.82 14.67
N TRP A 57 19.74 1.19 13.97
CA TRP A 57 19.00 1.80 12.87
C TRP A 57 18.07 2.91 13.39
N MET A 58 17.39 2.66 14.51
CA MET A 58 16.57 3.69 15.17
C MET A 58 17.41 4.90 15.61
N ASP A 59 18.62 4.67 16.11
CA ASP A 59 19.54 5.74 16.51
C ASP A 59 19.99 6.56 15.28
N MET A 60 20.28 5.91 14.15
CA MET A 60 20.58 6.61 12.89
C MET A 60 19.39 7.43 12.40
N TRP A 61 18.17 6.89 12.47
CA TRP A 61 16.96 7.61 12.12
C TRP A 61 16.70 8.81 13.05
N MET A 62 16.87 8.65 14.37
CA MET A 62 16.75 9.77 15.30
C MET A 62 17.80 10.86 15.01
N ASN A 63 19.04 10.46 14.69
CA ASN A 63 20.09 11.39 14.31
C ASN A 63 19.75 12.16 13.02
N PHE A 64 19.17 11.48 12.02
CA PHE A 64 18.67 12.11 10.80
C PHE A 64 17.61 13.16 11.08
N VAL A 65 16.63 12.83 11.92
CA VAL A 65 15.45 13.67 12.17
C VAL A 65 15.72 14.81 13.16
N LEU A 66 16.64 14.63 14.12
CA LEU A 66 16.86 15.58 15.22
C LEU A 66 18.18 16.37 15.13
N HIS A 67 19.19 15.81 14.48
CA HIS A 67 20.58 16.31 14.57
C HIS A 67 21.22 16.49 13.19
N ASP A 68 20.42 16.68 12.16
CA ASP A 68 20.88 16.86 10.78
C ASP A 68 21.79 15.73 10.27
N GLY A 69 21.63 14.51 10.82
CA GLY A 69 22.41 13.34 10.45
C GLY A 69 22.15 12.86 9.01
N PRO A 70 22.94 11.88 8.52
CA PRO A 70 22.70 11.25 7.23
C PRO A 70 21.45 10.37 7.25
N LEU A 71 20.91 10.06 6.07
CA LEU A 71 19.81 9.10 5.93
C LEU A 71 20.21 7.72 6.48
N PRO A 72 19.37 7.07 7.30
CA PRO A 72 19.70 5.79 7.96
C PRO A 72 19.82 4.60 7.00
N GLY A 73 19.41 4.74 5.74
CA GLY A 73 19.35 3.64 4.77
C GLY A 73 18.23 2.64 5.06
N PRO A 74 18.18 1.52 4.31
CA PRO A 74 17.14 0.51 4.48
C PRO A 74 17.15 -0.12 5.87
N LEU A 75 15.96 -0.47 6.36
CA LEU A 75 15.82 -1.12 7.65
C LEU A 75 16.49 -2.50 7.61
N SER A 76 17.39 -2.75 8.55
CA SER A 76 18.12 -4.00 8.66
C SER A 76 17.96 -4.57 10.06
N ASN A 77 17.73 -5.88 10.13
CA ASN A 77 17.69 -6.66 11.38
C ASN A 77 18.83 -7.69 11.41
N GLN A 78 19.88 -7.51 10.60
CA GLN A 78 20.95 -8.49 10.43
C GLN A 78 21.72 -8.75 11.74
N THR A 79 21.88 -7.74 12.59
CA THR A 79 22.64 -7.88 13.84
C THR A 79 21.97 -8.75 14.90
N PHE A 80 20.68 -9.06 14.73
CA PHE A 80 19.95 -10.00 15.58
C PHE A 80 20.37 -11.44 15.32
N TYR A 81 20.95 -11.71 14.15
CA TYR A 81 21.35 -13.05 13.75
C TYR A 81 22.85 -13.23 13.93
N THR A 82 23.24 -14.46 14.28
CA THR A 82 24.63 -14.89 14.23
C THR A 82 25.04 -15.18 12.78
N ARG A 83 26.33 -15.46 12.55
CA ARG A 83 26.84 -15.88 11.23
C ARG A 83 26.15 -17.14 10.68
N ASP A 84 25.58 -17.95 11.57
CA ASP A 84 24.87 -19.19 11.22
C ASP A 84 23.37 -18.95 10.95
N ASN A 85 22.93 -17.69 10.79
CA ASN A 85 21.54 -17.28 10.63
C ASN A 85 20.61 -17.70 11.79
N THR A 86 21.17 -17.93 12.98
CA THR A 86 20.38 -18.21 14.19
C THR A 86 20.20 -16.94 15.01
N LEU A 87 19.03 -16.77 15.63
CA LEU A 87 18.77 -15.62 16.49
C LEU A 87 19.73 -15.64 17.68
N ARG A 88 20.44 -14.53 17.90
CA ARG A 88 21.31 -14.34 19.06
C ARG A 88 20.53 -14.47 20.35
N LYS A 89 21.16 -15.00 21.40
CA LYS A 89 20.54 -15.27 22.71
C LYS A 89 20.74 -14.15 23.75
N ASP A 90 21.52 -13.13 23.41
CA ASP A 90 21.92 -12.02 24.29
C ASP A 90 21.24 -10.69 23.92
N LEU A 91 20.14 -10.73 23.16
CA LEU A 91 19.39 -9.54 22.77
C LEU A 91 18.60 -9.00 23.95
N GLN A 92 18.63 -7.66 24.10
CA GLN A 92 18.04 -6.97 25.23
C GLN A 92 17.21 -5.81 24.68
N VAL A 93 15.99 -5.66 25.21
CA VAL A 93 15.13 -4.51 24.93
C VAL A 93 15.91 -3.23 25.23
N THR A 94 15.70 -2.18 24.45
CA THR A 94 16.33 -0.86 24.58
C THR A 94 17.79 -0.81 24.14
N LYS A 95 18.60 -1.82 24.46
CA LYS A 95 20.02 -1.85 24.11
C LYS A 95 20.26 -2.33 22.67
N HIS A 96 19.61 -3.43 22.28
CA HIS A 96 19.85 -4.06 20.98
C HIS A 96 18.69 -3.83 20.01
N TYR A 97 17.46 -3.74 20.53
CA TYR A 97 16.27 -3.56 19.71
C TYR A 97 15.25 -2.64 20.37
N ARG A 98 14.37 -2.09 19.54
CA ARG A 98 13.16 -1.36 19.91
C ARG A 98 11.95 -2.10 19.35
N CYS A 99 10.83 -1.98 20.06
CA CYS A 99 9.55 -2.49 19.61
C CYS A 99 8.70 -1.31 19.16
N VAL A 100 8.08 -1.43 17.99
CA VAL A 100 7.18 -0.42 17.44
C VAL A 100 5.84 -1.07 17.09
N ASN A 101 4.80 -0.25 17.02
CA ASN A 101 3.50 -0.72 16.58
C ASN A 101 3.49 -0.99 15.06
N PRO A 102 2.47 -1.72 14.54
CA PRO A 102 2.41 -2.09 13.13
C PRO A 102 2.40 -0.87 12.19
N ARG A 103 1.77 0.22 12.66
CA ARG A 103 1.62 1.47 11.90
C ARG A 103 2.95 2.17 11.67
N VAL A 104 3.73 2.35 12.72
CA VAL A 104 5.07 2.95 12.69
C VAL A 104 6.02 2.08 11.89
N PHE A 105 5.97 0.76 12.09
CA PHE A 105 6.75 -0.19 11.29
C PHE A 105 6.49 0.00 9.80
N ALA A 106 5.22 0.00 9.38
CA ALA A 106 4.83 0.17 7.98
C ALA A 106 5.27 1.51 7.38
N ILE A 107 5.29 2.60 8.16
CA ILE A 107 5.80 3.90 7.70
C ILE A 107 7.31 3.82 7.47
N TYR A 108 8.07 3.20 8.38
CA TYR A 108 9.51 3.02 8.19
C TYR A 108 9.83 2.18 6.95
N THR A 109 9.11 1.08 6.75
CA THR A 109 9.35 0.20 5.60
C THR A 109 9.00 0.87 4.28
N GLU A 110 7.95 1.69 4.22
CA GLU A 110 7.60 2.46 2.99
C GLU A 110 8.58 3.63 2.73
N LEU A 111 9.12 4.26 3.78
CA LEU A 111 10.09 5.36 3.64
C LEU A 111 11.49 4.88 3.22
N TYR A 112 11.97 3.80 3.86
CA TYR A 112 13.36 3.39 3.78
C TYR A 112 13.57 2.04 3.08
N GLY A 113 12.51 1.24 2.94
CA GLY A 113 12.59 -0.15 2.50
C GLY A 113 13.12 -1.06 3.61
N THR A 114 13.06 -2.37 3.36
CA THR A 114 13.46 -3.41 4.33
C THR A 114 14.80 -4.07 4.01
N GLY A 115 15.50 -3.65 2.94
CA GLY A 115 16.78 -4.27 2.56
C GLY A 115 16.73 -5.80 2.37
N GLY A 116 15.54 -6.38 2.17
CA GLY A 116 15.31 -7.83 2.11
C GLY A 116 15.11 -8.52 3.48
N ALA A 117 15.12 -7.79 4.59
CA ALA A 117 14.85 -8.33 5.92
C ALA A 117 13.35 -8.62 6.10
N PHE A 118 13.05 -9.79 6.68
CA PHE A 118 11.68 -10.14 7.05
C PHE A 118 11.27 -9.46 8.37
N PRO A 119 10.02 -8.96 8.48
CA PRO A 119 9.51 -8.43 9.73
C PRO A 119 9.54 -9.49 10.85
N ILE A 120 10.07 -9.11 12.01
CA ILE A 120 10.02 -9.94 13.22
C ILE A 120 8.90 -9.38 14.08
N ALA A 121 7.85 -10.16 14.31
CA ALA A 121 6.68 -9.75 15.08
C ALA A 121 6.40 -10.69 16.27
N ARG A 122 5.95 -10.13 17.38
CA ARG A 122 5.54 -10.84 18.60
C ARG A 122 4.36 -10.13 19.28
N TYR A 123 3.55 -10.87 20.02
CA TYR A 123 2.49 -10.26 20.86
C TYR A 123 3.03 -9.60 22.14
N THR A 124 4.26 -9.93 22.54
CA THR A 124 4.92 -9.36 23.72
C THR A 124 6.15 -8.54 23.31
N LEU A 125 6.72 -7.77 24.23
CA LEU A 125 7.94 -6.98 24.01
C LEU A 125 9.23 -7.83 24.02
N ASP A 126 9.12 -9.13 24.32
CA ASP A 126 10.24 -10.06 24.32
C ASP A 126 10.43 -10.70 22.94
N ILE A 127 11.62 -10.54 22.35
CA ILE A 127 11.95 -11.11 21.05
C ILE A 127 11.99 -12.64 21.06
N TYR A 128 12.23 -13.23 22.24
CA TYR A 128 12.27 -14.67 22.45
C TYR A 128 10.90 -15.30 22.70
N SER A 129 9.83 -14.49 22.78
CA SER A 129 8.48 -15.02 22.91
C SER A 129 8.05 -15.77 21.65
N THR A 130 6.92 -16.47 21.71
CA THR A 130 6.35 -17.25 20.61
C THR A 130 6.29 -16.43 19.32
N PRO A 131 6.90 -16.89 18.21
CA PRO A 131 6.83 -16.21 16.94
C PRO A 131 5.41 -16.24 16.38
N ILE A 132 5.01 -15.15 15.74
CA ILE A 132 3.75 -15.07 14.99
C ILE A 132 3.97 -15.74 13.63
N LEU A 133 2.96 -16.44 13.13
CA LEU A 133 3.01 -17.06 11.80
C LEU A 133 3.13 -15.99 10.71
N ARG A 134 3.81 -16.34 9.62
CA ARG A 134 4.03 -15.41 8.51
C ARG A 134 2.72 -14.83 7.96
N ASP A 135 1.71 -15.67 7.79
CA ASP A 135 0.43 -15.26 7.22
C ASP A 135 -0.30 -14.25 8.13
N ASP A 136 -0.28 -14.48 9.44
CA ASP A 136 -0.84 -13.56 10.43
C ASP A 136 -0.08 -12.21 10.42
N VAL A 137 1.25 -12.23 10.26
CA VAL A 137 2.04 -10.99 10.15
C VAL A 137 1.61 -10.17 8.92
N LEU A 138 1.40 -10.83 7.78
CA LEU A 138 0.91 -10.18 6.56
C LEU A 138 -0.51 -9.62 6.74
N GLU A 139 -1.39 -10.35 7.43
CA GLU A 139 -2.74 -9.89 7.75
C GLU A 139 -2.70 -8.64 8.65
N ILE A 140 -1.86 -8.66 9.70
CA ILE A 140 -1.67 -7.54 10.64
C ILE A 140 -1.13 -6.31 9.91
N LEU A 141 -0.20 -6.48 8.96
CA LEU A 141 0.43 -5.37 8.24
C LEU A 141 -0.40 -4.82 7.08
N LYS A 142 -1.36 -5.57 6.55
CA LYS A 142 -2.14 -5.17 5.35
C LYS A 142 -2.74 -3.76 5.44
N LEU A 143 -3.44 -3.46 6.53
CA LEU A 143 -4.05 -2.14 6.73
C LEU A 143 -3.01 -1.05 7.05
N PRO A 144 -2.07 -1.28 7.99
CA PRO A 144 -0.93 -0.39 8.23
C PRO A 144 -0.15 -0.01 6.97
N GLU A 145 0.19 -0.96 6.10
CA GLU A 145 0.95 -0.73 4.87
C GLU A 145 0.19 0.16 3.90
N LEU A 146 -1.09 -0.15 3.64
CA LEU A 146 -1.91 0.67 2.75
C LEU A 146 -2.01 2.13 3.23
N SER A 147 -2.31 2.33 4.51
CA SER A 147 -2.34 3.68 5.07
C SER A 147 -0.95 4.33 5.11
N ALA A 148 0.14 3.55 5.21
CA ALA A 148 1.50 4.09 5.30
C ALA A 148 1.93 4.59 3.93
N ARG A 149 1.62 3.83 2.88
CA ARG A 149 1.80 4.24 1.50
C ARG A 149 1.12 5.57 1.19
N VAL A 150 -0.15 5.73 1.58
CA VAL A 150 -0.86 7.02 1.40
C VAL A 150 -0.13 8.16 2.11
N ALA A 151 0.18 7.98 3.40
CA ALA A 151 0.87 9.01 4.18
C ALA A 151 2.27 9.35 3.61
N VAL A 152 3.01 8.35 3.14
CA VAL A 152 4.35 8.55 2.56
C VAL A 152 4.26 9.25 1.20
N THR A 153 3.27 8.92 0.37
CA THR A 153 3.02 9.64 -0.88
C THR A 153 2.69 11.10 -0.62
N GLU A 154 1.79 11.39 0.32
CA GLU A 154 1.45 12.77 0.72
C GLU A 154 2.69 13.54 1.23
N MET A 155 3.56 12.88 2.00
CA MET A 155 4.81 13.49 2.45
C MET A 155 5.77 13.76 1.28
N ARG A 156 5.95 12.80 0.36
CA ARG A 156 6.81 12.96 -0.82
C ARG A 156 6.34 14.09 -1.72
N GLU A 157 5.05 14.18 -1.99
CA GLU A 157 4.47 15.29 -2.75
C GLU A 157 4.74 16.66 -2.11
N ALA A 158 4.87 16.73 -0.78
CA ALA A 158 5.14 17.97 -0.07
C ALA A 158 6.62 18.40 -0.13
N TYR A 159 7.58 17.47 -0.17
CA TYR A 159 9.02 17.80 -0.12
C TYR A 159 9.80 17.50 -1.42
N GLU A 160 9.22 16.76 -2.36
CA GLU A 160 9.82 16.46 -3.66
C GLU A 160 9.25 17.42 -4.72
N GLU A 161 10.08 18.35 -5.16
CA GLU A 161 9.76 19.19 -6.31
C GLU A 161 10.31 18.51 -7.57
N TRP A 162 9.39 18.04 -8.40
CA TRP A 162 9.76 17.54 -9.72
C TRP A 162 10.03 18.72 -10.64
N PRO A 163 11.17 18.73 -11.36
CA PRO A 163 11.40 19.76 -12.35
C PRO A 163 10.26 19.70 -13.37
N GLU A 164 9.61 20.85 -13.61
CA GLU A 164 8.67 20.96 -14.70
C GLU A 164 9.39 20.52 -15.98
N PRO A 165 8.73 19.71 -16.84
CA PRO A 165 9.32 19.36 -18.12
C PRO A 165 9.72 20.69 -18.79
N PRO A 166 10.92 20.76 -19.39
CA PRO A 166 11.33 21.96 -20.09
C PRO A 166 10.19 22.31 -21.04
N VAL A 167 9.68 23.55 -20.94
CA VAL A 167 8.66 24.06 -21.86
C VAL A 167 9.29 23.93 -23.23
N GLU A 168 8.94 22.85 -23.95
CA GLU A 168 9.49 22.65 -25.29
C GLU A 168 9.10 23.90 -26.06
N PRO A 169 10.07 24.67 -26.60
CA PRO A 169 9.75 25.83 -27.41
C PRO A 169 8.94 25.28 -28.55
N GLN A 170 7.62 25.57 -28.58
CA GLN A 170 6.60 25.01 -29.47
C GLN A 170 7.23 24.55 -30.79
N SER A 171 7.73 23.32 -30.78
CA SER A 171 8.62 22.87 -31.84
C SER A 171 7.71 22.56 -33.02
N TRP A 172 8.21 22.80 -34.23
CA TRP A 172 7.44 22.97 -35.47
C TRP A 172 6.53 21.79 -35.88
N CYS A 173 6.38 20.76 -35.05
CA CYS A 173 5.42 19.65 -35.16
C CYS A 173 3.95 20.09 -35.12
N SER A 174 3.61 21.32 -34.72
CA SER A 174 2.25 21.87 -34.91
C SER A 174 1.94 22.16 -36.38
N TRP A 175 2.91 22.53 -37.24
CA TRP A 175 2.57 22.93 -38.61
C TRP A 175 2.14 21.76 -39.50
N TRP A 176 2.73 20.58 -39.29
CA TRP A 176 2.39 19.38 -40.08
C TRP A 176 1.03 18.80 -39.69
N TYR A 177 0.66 18.88 -38.40
CA TYR A 177 -0.65 18.42 -37.92
C TYR A 177 -1.76 19.47 -38.03
N GLN A 178 -1.42 20.76 -38.15
CA GLN A 178 -2.37 21.84 -38.38
C GLN A 178 -2.71 22.05 -39.87
N CYS A 179 -2.05 21.31 -40.77
CA CYS A 179 -2.33 21.27 -42.21
C CYS A 179 -3.11 20.01 -42.65
N CYS A 180 -3.74 19.26 -41.73
CA CYS A 180 -4.64 18.15 -42.11
C CYS A 180 -6.13 18.53 -42.09
N CYS A 181 -6.49 19.73 -41.64
CA CYS A 181 -7.88 20.19 -41.51
C CYS A 181 -8.31 21.31 -42.48
N LEU A 182 -7.47 21.71 -43.45
CA LEU A 182 -7.85 22.63 -44.54
C LEU A 182 -7.71 22.05 -45.96
N CYS A 183 -7.57 20.73 -46.08
CA CYS A 183 -7.67 20.04 -47.37
C CYS A 183 -8.85 19.06 -47.35
N ASP A 184 -10.06 19.57 -47.56
CA ASP A 184 -11.28 18.80 -47.89
C ASP A 184 -11.16 17.94 -49.17
N ARG A 185 -9.96 17.81 -49.75
CA ARG A 185 -9.69 17.07 -50.99
C ARG A 185 -8.62 15.98 -50.93
N LEU A 186 -7.88 15.82 -49.82
CA LEU A 186 -6.84 14.76 -49.75
C LEU A 186 -7.27 13.40 -49.14
N PRO A 187 -8.25 13.29 -48.24
CA PRO A 187 -8.63 11.98 -47.70
C PRO A 187 -9.30 11.04 -48.71
N THR A 188 -9.82 11.56 -49.83
CA THR A 188 -10.56 10.76 -50.83
C THR A 188 -9.68 10.11 -51.89
N VAL A 189 -8.44 10.59 -52.10
CA VAL A 189 -7.54 10.03 -53.12
C VAL A 189 -6.64 8.93 -52.54
N LEU A 190 -6.15 9.10 -51.31
CA LEU A 190 -5.27 8.11 -50.66
C LEU A 190 -6.01 6.90 -50.11
N GLY A 191 -7.29 7.03 -49.76
CA GLY A 191 -8.15 5.89 -49.37
C GLY A 191 -8.43 4.91 -50.50
N ARG A 192 -8.30 5.34 -51.77
CA ARG A 192 -8.48 4.47 -52.96
C ARG A 192 -7.23 3.70 -53.37
N LEU A 193 -6.04 4.19 -53.04
CA LEU A 193 -4.78 3.56 -53.44
C LEU A 193 -4.17 2.65 -52.36
N PHE A 194 -4.41 2.93 -51.07
CA PHE A 194 -3.71 2.24 -49.98
C PHE A 194 -4.62 1.53 -48.97
N GLY A 195 -5.90 1.31 -49.28
CA GLY A 195 -6.80 0.57 -48.39
C GLY A 195 -6.85 1.18 -46.99
N GLY A 196 -7.51 2.34 -46.87
CA GLY A 196 -7.62 3.04 -45.60
C GLY A 196 -8.20 2.15 -44.48
N PRO A 197 -7.87 2.43 -43.20
CA PRO A 197 -8.29 1.60 -42.08
C PRO A 197 -9.81 1.51 -42.02
N THR A 198 -10.33 0.29 -42.21
CA THR A 198 -11.75 -0.03 -42.08
C THR A 198 -12.10 -0.07 -40.60
N TYR A 199 -12.34 1.10 -40.01
CA TYR A 199 -13.06 1.14 -38.74
C TYR A 199 -14.46 0.58 -38.99
N ALA A 200 -14.67 -0.66 -38.55
CA ALA A 200 -15.97 -1.30 -38.55
C ALA A 200 -16.92 -0.42 -37.72
N LYS A 201 -17.89 0.22 -38.39
CA LYS A 201 -18.99 0.90 -37.72
C LYS A 201 -19.76 -0.16 -36.95
N VAL A 202 -19.55 -0.20 -35.64
CA VAL A 202 -20.31 -1.06 -34.75
C VAL A 202 -21.72 -0.47 -34.70
N ASP A 203 -22.68 -1.15 -35.33
CA ASP A 203 -24.07 -0.71 -35.36
C ASP A 203 -24.61 -0.61 -33.92
N ALA A 204 -24.88 0.62 -33.48
CA ALA A 204 -25.41 0.94 -32.14
C ALA A 204 -26.76 0.26 -31.83
N LYS A 205 -27.42 -0.33 -32.84
CA LYS A 205 -28.64 -1.13 -32.68
C LYS A 205 -28.36 -2.52 -32.07
N ALA A 206 -27.17 -3.11 -32.28
CA ALA A 206 -26.80 -4.40 -31.70
C ALA A 206 -26.49 -4.30 -30.19
N ALA A 207 -25.89 -3.19 -29.75
CA ALA A 207 -25.57 -2.96 -28.34
C ALA A 207 -26.82 -2.78 -27.45
N LYS A 208 -27.92 -2.21 -27.99
CA LYS A 208 -29.18 -2.03 -27.26
C LYS A 208 -29.95 -3.34 -27.07
N SER A 209 -29.89 -4.29 -28.00
CA SER A 209 -30.57 -5.59 -27.86
C SER A 209 -29.87 -6.51 -26.85
N ALA A 210 -28.53 -6.43 -26.75
CA ALA A 210 -27.74 -7.18 -25.78
C ALA A 210 -27.98 -6.71 -24.32
N LYS A 211 -28.15 -5.39 -24.09
CA LYS A 211 -28.50 -4.85 -22.77
C LYS A 211 -29.90 -5.28 -22.31
N LYS A 212 -30.88 -5.35 -23.23
CA LYS A 212 -32.27 -5.76 -22.88
C LYS A 212 -32.37 -7.25 -22.53
N LYS A 213 -31.58 -8.12 -23.19
CA LYS A 213 -31.51 -9.56 -22.86
C LYS A 213 -30.81 -9.87 -21.53
N LYS A 214 -29.80 -9.08 -21.14
CA LYS A 214 -29.12 -9.26 -19.84
C LYS A 214 -29.97 -8.80 -18.64
N ALA A 215 -30.80 -7.77 -18.80
CA ALA A 215 -31.71 -7.32 -17.74
C ALA A 215 -32.83 -8.33 -17.45
N SER A 216 -33.41 -8.96 -18.47
CA SER A 216 -34.48 -9.97 -18.27
C SER A 216 -33.96 -11.25 -17.61
N LYS A 217 -32.70 -11.64 -17.85
CA LYS A 217 -32.08 -12.81 -17.20
C LYS A 217 -31.72 -12.55 -15.72
N LYS A 218 -31.49 -11.29 -15.33
CA LYS A 218 -31.26 -10.90 -13.93
C LYS A 218 -32.57 -10.84 -13.14
N ALA A 219 -33.67 -10.37 -13.73
CA ALA A 219 -34.97 -10.33 -13.08
C ALA A 219 -35.56 -11.73 -12.81
N LYS A 220 -35.36 -12.70 -13.73
CA LYS A 220 -35.83 -14.08 -13.52
C LYS A 220 -35.08 -14.81 -12.39
N ARG A 221 -33.82 -14.46 -12.14
CA ARG A 221 -33.00 -15.10 -11.10
C ARG A 221 -33.33 -14.62 -9.68
N VAL A 222 -33.91 -13.42 -9.55
CA VAL A 222 -34.34 -12.86 -8.25
C VAL A 222 -35.69 -13.45 -7.83
N HIS A 223 -36.58 -13.77 -8.78
CA HIS A 223 -37.87 -14.39 -8.47
C HIS A 223 -37.73 -15.86 -8.03
N ASP A 224 -36.73 -16.61 -8.52
CA ASP A 224 -36.50 -18.00 -8.10
C ASP A 224 -35.86 -18.11 -6.70
N GLU A 225 -35.32 -17.02 -6.13
CA GLU A 225 -34.69 -17.02 -4.78
C GLU A 225 -35.66 -16.57 -3.66
N GLU A 226 -36.81 -15.97 -3.99
CA GLU A 226 -37.83 -15.56 -2.99
C GLU A 226 -38.89 -16.65 -2.71
N GLU A 227 -38.94 -17.75 -3.48
CA GLU A 227 -39.89 -18.86 -3.26
C GLU A 227 -39.35 -19.99 -2.35
N SER A 228 -38.11 -19.90 -1.82
CA SER A 228 -37.51 -20.97 -1.00
C SER A 228 -37.34 -20.69 0.49
N GLU A 229 -37.86 -19.58 1.03
CA GLU A 229 -37.84 -19.30 2.48
C GLU A 229 -39.28 -19.11 3.01
N SER A 230 -40.03 -20.20 2.99
CA SER A 230 -41.24 -20.39 3.78
C SER A 230 -40.99 -21.52 4.79
N ASP A 231 -41.50 -21.33 6.01
CA ASP A 231 -41.63 -22.27 7.13
C ASP A 231 -40.44 -22.42 8.11
N SER A 232 -40.49 -21.68 9.23
CA SER A 232 -40.84 -22.26 10.54
C SER A 232 -40.89 -21.20 11.66
N ASP A 233 -42.11 -20.89 12.11
CA ASP A 233 -42.43 -20.24 13.39
C ASP A 233 -42.25 -21.21 14.57
N ALA A 234 -41.80 -20.71 15.73
CA ALA A 234 -42.29 -21.14 17.04
C ALA A 234 -41.82 -20.20 18.17
N GLU A 235 -42.77 -19.43 18.67
CA GLU A 235 -42.83 -18.67 19.92
C GLU A 235 -42.38 -19.46 21.17
N THR A 236 -41.92 -18.78 22.23
CA THR A 236 -42.51 -18.90 23.58
C THR A 236 -41.97 -17.86 24.57
N GLU A 237 -42.90 -17.39 25.40
CA GLU A 237 -42.87 -16.26 26.31
C GLU A 237 -42.14 -16.49 27.65
N GLU A 238 -41.81 -15.35 28.28
CA GLU A 238 -41.88 -14.94 29.69
C GLU A 238 -41.60 -15.91 30.87
N THR A 239 -40.93 -15.33 31.89
CA THR A 239 -41.16 -15.38 33.37
C THR A 239 -39.81 -15.39 34.14
N SER A 240 -39.46 -14.35 34.89
CA SER A 240 -39.84 -13.99 36.28
C SER A 240 -38.94 -14.58 37.40
N SER A 241 -38.58 -13.70 38.35
CA SER A 241 -38.21 -13.98 39.77
C SER A 241 -36.82 -14.53 40.09
N LEU A 242 -36.16 -14.30 41.24
CA LEU A 242 -36.16 -13.34 42.38
C LEU A 242 -35.03 -13.88 43.31
N LEU A 243 -34.27 -12.99 43.97
CA LEU A 243 -33.48 -13.20 45.23
C LEU A 243 -32.27 -14.15 45.17
N SER A 244 -31.15 -13.92 45.87
CA SER A 244 -31.06 -13.54 47.28
C SER A 244 -29.74 -12.85 47.65
N ASP A 245 -29.84 -11.92 48.61
CA ASP A 245 -28.78 -11.51 49.53
C ASP A 245 -28.12 -12.72 50.22
N LYS A 246 -26.80 -12.62 50.52
CA LYS A 246 -26.27 -13.14 51.79
C LYS A 246 -24.91 -12.54 52.19
N GLU A 247 -24.96 -11.86 53.35
CA GLU A 247 -23.96 -11.60 54.41
C GLU A 247 -22.69 -10.80 54.11
#